data_AF-A0A2V9KEH1-F1
#
_entry.id   AF-A0A2V9KEH1-F1
#
_cell.length_a   1.000
_cell.length_b   1.000
_cell.length_c   1.000
_cell.angle_alpha   90.00
_cell.angle_beta   90.00
_cell.angle_gamma   90.00
#
_symmetry.space_group_name_H-M   'P 1'
#
loop_
_entity.id
_entity.type
_entity.pdbx_description
1 polymer ?
#
loop_
_entity_poly.entity_id
_entity_poly.type
_entity_poly.pdbx_seq_one_letter_code
_entity_poly.pdbx_strand_id
1 'polypeptide(L)'
;RILMLGVAYKRNIADIRESPSLDIIRLLEQEGAEVAYSDPFVPELRADTISRQSQDVTAENLRSYDCVVVVTDHSDFDYDLIQREAKLVVDCRNAIRRRADNVIKL
;
A
#
# COMPACT_ATOMS: atom_id res chain seq x y z
N ARG A 1 0.39 12.62 2.60
CA ARG A 1 1.28 11.43 2.55
C ARG A 1 0.44 10.18 2.35
N ILE A 2 0.81 9.29 1.43
CA ILE A 2 0.07 8.06 1.10
C ILE A 2 0.97 6.84 1.34
N LEU A 3 0.42 5.78 1.95
CA LEU A 3 1.08 4.49 2.07
C LEU A 3 0.43 3.46 1.13
N MET A 4 1.21 2.93 0.20
CA MET A 4 0.81 1.86 -0.71
C MET A 4 1.12 0.50 -0.07
N LEU A 5 0.11 -0.35 0.11
CA LEU A 5 0.27 -1.72 0.58
C LEU A 5 0.29 -2.67 -0.62
N GLY A 6 1.47 -3.24 -0.86
CA GLY A 6 1.76 -4.14 -1.96
C GLY A 6 2.28 -3.42 -3.21
N VAL A 7 3.50 -3.77 -3.62
CA VAL A 7 4.08 -3.39 -4.92
C VAL A 7 4.31 -4.60 -5.82
N ALA A 8 4.26 -5.81 -5.27
CA ALA A 8 4.26 -7.04 -6.05
C ALA A 8 3.02 -7.16 -6.95
N TYR A 9 3.21 -7.70 -8.14
CA TYR A 9 2.18 -7.97 -9.15
C TYR A 9 1.11 -8.96 -8.66
N LYS A 10 1.47 -9.87 -7.76
CA LYS A 10 0.55 -10.83 -7.15
C LYS A 10 0.82 -10.99 -5.67
N ARG A 11 -0.23 -11.43 -4.99
CA ARG A 11 -0.19 -11.84 -3.59
C ARG A 11 0.96 -12.82 -3.33
N ASN A 12 1.70 -12.56 -2.26
CA ASN A 12 2.69 -13.44 -1.65
C ASN A 12 3.88 -13.85 -2.53
N ILE A 13 4.23 -13.02 -3.52
CA ILE A 13 5.44 -13.20 -4.32
C ILE A 13 6.17 -11.87 -4.43
N ALA A 14 7.44 -11.89 -4.85
CA ALA A 14 8.27 -10.71 -5.00
C ALA A 14 8.31 -10.15 -6.44
N ASP A 15 7.51 -10.69 -7.37
CA ASP A 15 7.54 -10.26 -8.77
C ASP A 15 6.86 -8.91 -8.93
N ILE A 16 7.61 -7.91 -9.39
CA ILE A 16 7.12 -6.53 -9.63
C ILE A 16 6.92 -6.22 -11.12
N ARG A 17 7.23 -7.15 -12.03
CA ARG A 17 7.09 -6.91 -13.46
C ARG A 17 5.62 -6.74 -13.80
N GLU A 18 5.32 -5.72 -14.62
CA GLU A 18 3.94 -5.37 -15.00
C GLU A 18 3.04 -5.08 -13.78
N SER A 19 3.61 -4.70 -12.63
CA SER A 19 2.83 -4.40 -11.44
C SER A 19 2.08 -3.07 -11.61
N PRO A 20 0.73 -3.07 -11.49
CA PRO A 20 -0.05 -1.83 -11.57
C PRO A 20 0.28 -0.87 -10.42
N SER A 21 0.85 -1.36 -9.31
CA SER A 21 1.27 -0.51 -8.19
C SER A 21 2.29 0.54 -8.61
N LEU A 22 3.18 0.23 -9.56
CA LEU A 22 4.21 1.17 -10.02
C LEU A 22 3.60 2.35 -10.78
N ASP A 23 2.60 2.07 -11.62
CA ASP A 23 1.89 3.13 -12.34
C ASP A 23 1.05 3.99 -11.39
N ILE A 24 0.40 3.39 -10.39
CA ILE A 24 -0.35 4.13 -9.37
C ILE A 24 0.58 5.05 -8.58
N ILE A 25 1.75 4.55 -8.13
CA ILE A 25 2.76 5.36 -7.44
C ILE A 25 3.16 6.56 -8.32
N ARG A 26 3.49 6.32 -9.59
CA ARG A 26 3.91 7.38 -10.52
C ARG A 26 2.81 8.43 -10.72
N LEU A 27 1.57 8.01 -10.93
CA LEU A 27 0.44 8.92 -11.13
C LEU A 27 0.17 9.77 -9.87
N LEU A 28 0.21 9.16 -8.68
CA LEU A 28 0.05 9.89 -7.42
C LEU A 28 1.18 10.91 -7.21
N GLU A 29 2.43 10.53 -7.48
CA GLU A 29 3.58 11.43 -7.38
C GLU A 29 3.52 12.58 -8.40
N GLN A 30 3.01 12.33 -9.62
CA GLN A 30 2.77 13.37 -10.62
C GLN A 30 1.75 14.42 -10.16
N GLU A 31 0.75 14.00 -9.39
CA GLU A 31 -0.22 14.90 -8.74
C GLU A 31 0.34 15.56 -7.45
N GLY A 32 1.62 15.37 -7.14
CA GLY A 32 2.30 15.99 -6.01
C GLY A 32 2.15 15.24 -4.68
N ALA A 33 1.65 14.00 -4.69
CA ALA A 33 1.55 13.21 -3.48
C ALA A 33 2.91 12.64 -3.05
N GLU A 34 3.19 12.70 -1.74
CA GLU A 34 4.30 11.94 -1.14
C GLU A 34 3.86 10.49 -0.91
N VAL A 35 4.43 9.58 -1.70
CA VAL A 35 4.08 8.14 -1.65
C VAL A 35 5.20 7.34 -0.98
N ALA A 36 4.82 6.54 0.02
CA ALA A 36 5.63 5.46 0.57
C ALA A 36 4.96 4.12 0.25
N TYR A 37 5.70 3.02 0.37
CA TYR A 37 5.13 1.69 0.18
C TYR A 37 5.53 0.75 1.32
N SER A 38 4.74 -0.29 1.50
CA SER A 38 5.07 -1.47 2.29
C SER A 38 4.74 -2.72 1.48
N ASP A 39 5.70 -3.63 1.41
CA ASP A 39 5.55 -4.95 0.82
C ASP A 39 6.46 -5.94 1.57
N PRO A 40 5.92 -7.04 2.13
CA PRO A 40 6.70 -8.04 2.86
C PRO A 40 7.65 -8.84 1.96
N PHE A 41 7.40 -8.89 0.65
CA PHE A 41 8.14 -9.68 -0.33
C PHE A 41 9.10 -8.83 -1.17
N VAL A 42 8.92 -7.51 -1.16
CA VAL A 42 9.76 -6.54 -1.88
C VAL A 42 10.33 -5.54 -0.87
N PRO A 43 11.42 -5.88 -0.15
CA PRO A 43 11.99 -5.01 0.88
C PRO A 43 12.65 -3.74 0.30
N GLU A 44 13.17 -3.84 -0.93
CA GLU A 44 13.72 -2.72 -1.67
C GLU A 44 13.13 -2.69 -3.07
N LEU A 45 12.63 -1.52 -3.46
CA LEU A 45 12.06 -1.27 -4.78
C LEU A 45 13.06 -0.45 -5.58
N ARG A 46 13.54 -1.05 -6.67
CA ARG A 46 14.36 -0.40 -7.69
C ARG A 46 13.66 -0.52 -9.03
N ALA A 47 12.98 0.54 -9.45
CA ALA A 47 12.28 0.60 -10.74
C ALA A 47 12.41 2.01 -11.31
N ASP A 48 12.96 2.14 -12.52
CA ASP A 48 13.20 3.43 -13.18
C ASP A 48 13.91 4.46 -12.28
N THR A 49 13.22 5.54 -11.90
CA THR A 49 13.71 6.61 -11.00
C THR A 49 13.34 6.38 -9.54
N ILE A 50 12.65 5.28 -9.22
CA ILE A 50 12.20 4.94 -7.88
C ILE A 50 13.26 4.07 -7.21
N SER A 51 13.83 4.60 -6.13
CA SER A 51 14.68 3.87 -5.20
C SER A 51 14.15 4.13 -3.79
N ARG A 52 13.43 3.15 -3.23
CA ARG A 52 12.74 3.29 -1.94
C ARG A 52 12.78 1.97 -1.15
N GLN A 53 12.83 2.09 0.17
CA GLN A 53 12.74 0.95 1.10
C GLN A 53 11.30 0.75 1.57
N SER A 54 10.91 -0.51 1.74
CA SER A 54 9.62 -0.92 2.29
C SER A 54 9.49 -0.39 3.72
N GLN A 55 8.32 0.16 4.05
CA GLN A 55 8.03 0.70 5.38
C GLN A 55 7.34 -0.34 6.25
N ASP A 56 7.61 -0.32 7.56
CA ASP A 56 6.94 -1.21 8.50
C ASP A 56 5.47 -0.79 8.72
N VAL A 57 4.57 -1.76 8.76
CA VAL A 57 3.16 -1.53 9.08
C VAL A 57 2.97 -1.58 10.59
N THR A 58 3.17 -0.44 11.25
CA THR A 58 2.90 -0.25 12.68
C THR A 58 1.77 0.74 12.90
N ALA A 59 1.12 0.71 14.07
CA ALA A 59 0.06 1.66 14.41
C ALA A 59 0.53 3.12 14.31
N GLU A 60 1.73 3.42 14.79
CA GLU A 60 2.33 4.75 14.70
C GLU A 60 2.56 5.18 13.25
N ASN A 61 3.14 4.31 12.43
CA ASN A 61 3.44 4.65 11.05
C ASN A 61 2.14 4.85 10.25
N LEU A 62 1.14 3.97 10.43
CA LEU A 62 -0.17 4.06 9.77
C LEU A 62 -0.87 5.40 10.04
N ARG A 63 -0.85 5.88 11.29
CA ARG A 63 -1.45 7.17 11.67
C ARG A 63 -0.74 8.38 11.04
N SER A 64 0.50 8.22 10.60
CA SER A 64 1.29 9.30 9.97
C SER A 64 0.89 9.59 8.52
N TYR A 65 0.14 8.68 7.89
CA TYR A 65 -0.37 8.83 6.53
C TYR A 65 -1.79 9.39 6.52
N ASP A 66 -2.14 10.05 5.43
CA ASP A 66 -3.49 10.59 5.19
C ASP A 66 -4.39 9.54 4.54
N CYS A 67 -3.80 8.62 3.78
CA CYS A 67 -4.48 7.53 3.12
C CYS A 67 -3.56 6.30 3.03
N VAL A 68 -4.15 5.12 3.19
CA VAL A 68 -3.55 3.83 2.93
C VAL A 68 -4.26 3.20 1.73
N VAL A 69 -3.52 2.73 0.73
CA VAL A 69 -4.10 2.11 -0.47
C VAL A 69 -3.68 0.65 -0.55
N VAL A 70 -4.64 -0.27 -0.59
CA VAL A 70 -4.37 -1.70 -0.75
C VAL A 70 -4.40 -2.04 -2.24
N VAL A 71 -3.24 -2.34 -2.80
CA VAL A 71 -3.11 -2.76 -4.21
C VAL A 71 -2.82 -4.25 -4.32
N THR A 72 -2.10 -4.84 -3.36
CA THR A 72 -1.87 -6.29 -3.32
C THR A 72 -2.27 -6.86 -1.96
N ASP A 73 -3.08 -7.91 -1.97
CA ASP A 73 -3.69 -8.51 -0.78
C ASP A 73 -2.78 -9.53 -0.08
N HIS A 74 -1.57 -9.15 0.32
CA HIS A 74 -0.62 -10.06 0.99
C HIS A 74 -1.21 -10.66 2.29
N SER A 75 -0.98 -11.95 2.53
CA SER A 75 -1.45 -12.63 3.76
C SER A 75 -0.84 -12.07 5.04
N ASP A 76 0.34 -11.48 4.93
CA ASP A 76 1.20 -11.10 6.03
C ASP A 76 0.78 -9.76 6.65
N PHE A 77 -0.12 -9.02 5.98
CA PHE A 77 -0.69 -7.81 6.53
C PHE A 77 -1.80 -8.09 7.55
N ASP A 78 -1.72 -7.43 8.70
CA ASP A 78 -2.83 -7.34 9.66
C ASP A 78 -3.82 -6.26 9.20
N TYR A 79 -4.82 -6.68 8.43
CA TYR A 79 -5.86 -5.78 7.91
C TYR A 79 -6.76 -5.18 8.99
N ASP A 80 -6.91 -5.83 10.15
CA ASP A 80 -7.68 -5.29 11.27
C ASP A 80 -6.90 -4.16 11.96
N LEU A 81 -5.58 -4.28 12.08
CA LEU A 81 -4.69 -3.19 12.49
C LEU A 81 -4.74 -2.04 11.48
N ILE A 82 -4.58 -2.33 10.18
CA ILE A 82 -4.60 -1.31 9.12
C ILE A 82 -5.91 -0.53 9.15
N GLN A 83 -7.06 -1.23 9.19
CA GLN A 83 -8.37 -0.59 9.22
C GLN A 83 -8.54 0.29 10.46
N ARG A 84 -8.07 -0.17 11.63
CA ARG A 84 -8.24 0.56 12.90
C ARG A 84 -7.38 1.81 12.99
N GLU A 85 -6.15 1.77 12.48
CA GLU A 85 -5.15 2.82 12.72
C GLU A 85 -5.02 3.81 11.55
N ALA A 86 -5.42 3.43 10.34
CA ALA A 86 -5.39 4.31 9.17
C ALA A 86 -6.54 5.34 9.22
N LYS A 87 -6.24 6.59 8.85
CA LYS A 87 -7.25 7.66 8.72
C LYS A 87 -8.27 7.35 7.62
N LEU A 88 -7.80 6.81 6.50
CA LEU A 88 -8.57 6.41 5.33
C LEU A 88 -7.90 5.21 4.67
N VAL A 89 -8.70 4.24 4.22
CA VAL A 89 -8.23 3.12 3.41
C VAL A 89 -8.97 3.08 2.09
N VAL A 90 -8.23 2.98 0.98
CA VAL A 90 -8.76 2.64 -0.35
C VAL A 90 -8.39 1.19 -0.64
N ASP A 91 -9.38 0.32 -0.70
CA ASP A 91 -9.20 -1.12 -0.88
C ASP A 91 -9.57 -1.55 -2.31
N CYS A 92 -8.55 -1.74 -3.15
CA CYS A 92 -8.72 -2.18 -4.54
C CYS A 92 -8.81 -3.71 -4.68
N ARG A 93 -8.70 -4.46 -3.57
CA ARG A 93 -8.56 -5.92 -3.57
C ARG A 93 -9.61 -6.63 -2.72
N ASN A 94 -10.49 -5.88 -2.06
CA ASN A 94 -11.46 -6.37 -1.10
C ASN A 94 -10.78 -7.20 0.02
N ALA A 95 -9.60 -6.73 0.45
CA ALA A 95 -8.80 -7.35 1.51
C ALA A 95 -9.40 -7.11 2.91
N ILE A 96 -9.93 -5.90 3.16
CA ILE A 96 -10.61 -5.59 4.42
C ILE A 96 -12.04 -6.11 4.33
N ARG A 97 -12.34 -7.17 5.07
CA ARG A 97 -13.65 -7.85 4.97
C ARG A 97 -14.79 -7.06 5.60
N ARG A 98 -14.54 -6.41 6.73
CA ARG A 98 -15.56 -5.65 7.46
C ARG A 98 -15.79 -4.30 6.78
N ARG A 99 -17.06 -3.86 6.73
CA ARG A 99 -17.37 -2.49 6.35
C ARG A 99 -16.98 -1.57 7.51
N ALA A 100 -16.38 -0.43 7.16
CA ALA A 100 -16.06 0.63 8.10
C ALA A 100 -16.12 1.96 7.34
N ASP A 101 -16.44 3.04 8.06
CA ASP A 101 -16.65 4.36 7.45
C ASP A 101 -15.37 4.93 6.82
N ASN A 102 -14.21 4.52 7.35
CA ASN A 102 -12.90 4.90 6.82
C ASN A 102 -12.40 3.98 5.70
N VAL A 103 -13.21 3.05 5.18
CA VAL A 103 -12.81 2.10 4.13
C VAL A 103 -13.65 2.32 2.88
N ILE A 104 -12.98 2.79 1.83
CA ILE A 104 -13.55 2.90 0.47
C ILE A 104 -13.14 1.67 -0.32
N LYS A 105 -14.13 0.91 -0.80
CA LYS A 105 -13.91 -0.25 -1.67
C LYS A 105 -14.17 0.14 -3.12
N LEU A 106 -13.26 -0.23 -4.02
CA LEU A 106 -13.37 -0.02 -5.46
C LEU A 106 -13.78 -1.30 -6.20
#